data_AF-A0A2N3QMZ9-F1
#
_entry.id   AF-A0A2N3QMZ9-F1
#
_cell.length_a   1.000
_cell.length_b   1.000
_cell.length_c   1.000
_cell.angle_alpha   90.00
_cell.angle_beta   90.00
_cell.angle_gamma   90.00
#
_symmetry.space_group_name_H-M   'P 1'
#
loop_
_entity.id
_entity.type
_entity.pdbx_description
1 polymer ?
#
loop_
_entity_poly.entity_id
_entity_poly.type
_entity_poly.pdbx_seq_one_letter_code
_entity_poly.pdbx_strand_id
1 'polypeptide(L)'
;MQGTHRRMRGVVLAMIIAISVVLPAAGIPIANAAETDGECVPDRSTIKQCFPDEALAWGVAQQLKKQQTDIITSAEIRDTDTLSLGSQAFDKHDEKIKSVERLQIFTNLQYLTLDANEITDVSPLSQLHALTYLDLAGNNISNVKPLLHLSALNCLFLDGDSILDASELSVFKAERFQLRLTGQHVIAMTTVSSDGSVSMPAPKGVHGSYAAVTSSKPAGAVLDTKRGVVVWKTPSPTGTYEYSFQSLDVAGPFSGTVTGNTDSEMFRLYNKYTGEHFYTSSSVERDSLVKVGWRSEGTGWVAPVSGAPVYRLYNPYVAGGDHHYTMSVRERDALVKAGWRSEGVGWYSGGSVKVLREYNPYARTGTHNYTTDAKENTALVKAGWRAEGTGWYAVKAK
;
A
#
# COMPACT_ATOMS: atom_id res chain seq x y z
N MET A 1 42.56 76.99 5.37
CA MET A 1 41.11 77.26 5.23
C MET A 1 40.40 76.43 6.29
N GLN A 2 40.24 76.87 7.54
CA GLN A 2 39.27 77.85 8.07
C GLN A 2 37.87 77.79 7.43
N GLY A 3 36.85 77.55 8.27
CA GLY A 3 35.42 77.79 8.01
C GLY A 3 34.51 76.56 8.19
N THR A 4 34.19 76.08 9.41
CA THR A 4 33.00 76.44 10.26
C THR A 4 31.65 76.27 9.55
N HIS A 5 30.72 75.39 9.93
CA HIS A 5 29.75 75.43 11.06
C HIS A 5 28.64 74.38 10.72
N ARG A 6 27.80 73.77 11.58
CA ARG A 6 27.39 73.91 12.99
C ARG A 6 26.46 72.70 13.30
N ARG A 7 26.47 72.17 14.54
CA ARG A 7 25.36 72.17 15.55
C ARG A 7 24.88 70.72 15.83
N MET A 8 24.59 70.27 17.05
CA MET A 8 24.60 70.87 18.40
C MET A 8 24.24 69.79 19.45
N ARG A 9 24.60 70.04 20.71
CA ARG A 9 24.07 69.51 21.99
C ARG A 9 24.59 68.11 22.41
N GLY A 10 25.09 67.87 23.63
CA GLY A 10 25.25 68.71 24.81
C GLY A 10 24.75 68.00 26.07
N VAL A 11 25.69 67.48 26.85
CA VAL A 11 25.86 67.52 28.32
C VAL A 11 24.82 66.87 29.29
N VAL A 12 25.41 66.19 30.30
CA VAL A 12 25.14 66.16 31.76
C VAL A 12 24.79 64.80 32.38
N LEU A 13 25.65 64.44 33.33
CA LEU A 13 25.66 63.37 34.32
C LEU A 13 24.53 63.53 35.36
N ALA A 14 23.85 62.43 35.74
CA ALA A 14 23.04 62.40 36.97
C ALA A 14 23.08 61.00 37.61
N MET A 15 23.54 60.95 38.87
CA MET A 15 23.32 59.85 39.81
C MET A 15 21.81 59.61 39.98
N ILE A 16 21.35 58.35 40.11
CA ILE A 16 20.14 57.95 40.86
C ILE A 16 20.19 56.43 41.18
N ILE A 17 20.33 56.15 42.47
CA ILE A 17 19.56 55.21 43.33
C ILE A 17 19.26 53.80 42.77
N ALA A 18 19.86 52.81 43.44
CA ALA A 18 19.48 51.41 43.37
C ALA A 18 18.04 51.20 43.92
N ILE A 19 17.12 50.77 43.06
CA ILE A 19 15.86 50.16 43.45
C ILE A 19 16.00 48.66 43.17
N SER A 20 16.02 47.89 44.26
CA SER A 20 15.94 46.44 44.25
C SER A 20 14.56 46.00 43.74
N VAL A 21 14.46 45.68 42.45
CA VAL A 21 13.31 44.91 41.95
C VAL A 21 13.64 43.44 42.11
N VAL A 22 12.95 42.81 43.07
CA VAL A 22 12.84 41.35 43.15
C VAL A 22 12.07 40.91 41.91
N LEU A 23 12.80 40.44 40.89
CA LEU A 23 12.21 39.68 39.80
C LEU A 23 11.84 38.30 40.37
N PRO A 24 10.61 37.81 40.17
CA PRO A 24 10.33 36.41 40.42
C PRO A 24 11.20 35.60 39.46
N ALA A 25 11.86 34.56 39.98
CA ALA A 25 12.62 33.61 39.19
C ALA A 25 11.67 32.97 38.15
N ALA A 26 11.62 33.55 36.96
CA ALA A 26 11.11 32.86 35.78
C ALA A 26 12.09 31.71 35.56
N GLY A 27 11.62 30.50 35.85
CA GLY A 27 12.34 29.28 35.58
C GLY A 27 12.91 29.34 34.17
N ILE A 28 14.19 29.04 34.06
CA ILE A 28 14.83 28.75 32.78
C ILE A 28 13.88 27.77 32.08
N PRO A 29 13.36 28.08 30.89
CA PRO A 29 12.62 27.09 30.14
C PRO A 29 13.64 25.98 29.86
N ILE A 30 13.46 24.85 30.54
CA ILE A 30 14.05 23.60 30.10
C ILE A 30 13.57 23.48 28.67
N ALA A 31 14.51 23.56 27.72
CA ALA A 31 14.20 23.31 26.33
C ALA A 31 13.44 21.99 26.30
N ASN A 32 12.15 22.05 25.90
CA ASN A 32 11.38 20.87 25.61
C ASN A 32 12.28 19.99 24.75
N ALA A 33 12.57 18.79 25.26
CA ALA A 33 13.07 17.73 24.42
C ALA A 33 12.15 17.72 23.20
N ALA A 34 12.73 17.87 22.01
CA ALA A 34 12.02 17.63 20.77
C ALA A 34 11.23 16.34 20.96
N GLU A 35 9.91 16.40 20.80
CA GLU A 35 9.06 15.23 20.73
C GLU A 35 9.65 14.34 19.65
N THR A 36 10.36 13.30 20.06
CA THR A 36 10.69 12.19 19.18
C THR A 36 9.36 11.50 18.91
N ASP A 37 8.74 11.85 17.79
CA ASP A 37 7.72 11.01 17.19
C ASP A 37 8.26 9.57 17.17
N GLY A 38 7.61 8.68 17.91
CA GLY A 38 7.46 7.30 17.47
C GLY A 38 8.40 6.23 18.03
N GLU A 39 8.84 6.27 19.28
CA GLU A 39 9.38 5.06 19.93
C GLU A 39 8.65 4.76 21.25
N CYS A 40 8.20 3.52 21.42
CA CYS A 40 7.59 3.06 22.67
C CYS A 40 8.68 2.91 23.74
N VAL A 41 8.61 3.70 24.80
CA VAL A 41 9.53 3.60 25.94
C VAL A 41 8.77 3.05 27.14
N PRO A 42 8.98 1.78 27.52
CA PRO A 42 8.35 1.18 28.70
C PRO A 42 8.53 2.06 29.95
N ASP A 43 7.52 2.04 30.83
CA ASP A 43 7.43 2.85 32.05
C ASP A 43 7.31 4.37 31.84
N ARG A 44 7.21 4.84 30.58
CA ARG A 44 7.04 6.27 30.25
C ARG A 44 5.96 6.53 29.20
N SER A 45 5.92 5.72 28.17
CA SER A 45 4.95 5.86 27.07
C SER A 45 3.59 5.31 27.46
N THR A 46 2.54 5.98 27.00
CA THR A 46 1.18 5.43 27.09
C THR A 46 1.00 4.27 26.11
N ILE A 47 0.00 3.44 26.33
CA ILE A 47 -0.36 2.35 25.41
C ILE A 47 -0.63 2.92 23.99
N LYS A 48 -1.35 4.05 23.88
CA LYS A 48 -1.61 4.72 22.60
C LYS A 48 -0.34 5.20 21.90
N GLN A 49 0.66 5.65 22.64
CA GLN A 49 1.95 6.05 22.06
C GLN A 49 2.75 4.83 21.59
N CYS A 50 2.60 3.70 22.29
CA CYS A 50 3.28 2.46 21.95
C CYS A 50 2.70 1.77 20.72
N PHE A 51 1.39 1.81 20.50
CA PHE A 51 0.72 1.13 19.38
C PHE A 51 0.00 2.14 18.49
N PRO A 52 0.52 2.44 17.29
CA PRO A 52 -0.06 3.44 16.38
C PRO A 52 -1.47 3.09 15.86
N ASP A 53 -1.79 1.80 15.74
CA ASP A 53 -3.12 1.32 15.36
C ASP A 53 -4.07 1.46 16.57
N GLU A 54 -5.15 2.22 16.40
CA GLU A 54 -6.07 2.57 17.50
C GLU A 54 -6.82 1.34 18.03
N ALA A 55 -7.23 0.42 17.15
CA ALA A 55 -7.87 -0.83 17.54
C ALA A 55 -6.90 -1.74 18.29
N LEU A 56 -5.63 -1.81 17.85
CA LEU A 56 -4.58 -2.55 18.56
C LEU A 56 -4.31 -1.96 19.95
N ALA A 57 -4.09 -0.64 20.04
CA ALA A 57 -3.86 0.05 21.29
C ALA A 57 -5.02 -0.18 22.27
N TRP A 58 -6.24 -0.10 21.76
CA TRP A 58 -7.44 -0.40 22.53
C TRP A 58 -7.44 -1.84 23.04
N GLY A 59 -7.21 -2.82 22.17
CA GLY A 59 -7.23 -4.23 22.51
C GLY A 59 -6.18 -4.61 23.54
N VAL A 60 -4.95 -4.09 23.39
CA VAL A 60 -3.88 -4.26 24.39
C VAL A 60 -4.28 -3.62 25.73
N ALA A 61 -4.86 -2.42 25.71
CA ALA A 61 -5.32 -1.77 26.93
C ALA A 61 -6.41 -2.59 27.65
N GLN A 62 -7.38 -3.16 26.92
CA GLN A 62 -8.41 -4.02 27.51
C GLN A 62 -7.81 -5.27 28.16
N GLN A 63 -6.87 -5.94 27.49
CA GLN A 63 -6.21 -7.13 28.02
C GLN A 63 -5.40 -6.83 29.29
N LEU A 64 -4.76 -5.64 29.34
CA LEU A 64 -4.04 -5.15 30.51
C LEU A 64 -4.94 -4.51 31.58
N LYS A 65 -6.27 -4.45 31.36
CA LYS A 65 -7.25 -3.80 32.23
C LYS A 65 -6.92 -2.32 32.49
N LYS A 66 -6.52 -1.63 31.42
CA LYS A 66 -6.08 -0.24 31.39
C LYS A 66 -6.85 0.58 30.36
N GLN A 67 -6.68 1.90 30.42
CA GLN A 67 -7.03 2.83 29.36
C GLN A 67 -5.86 3.00 28.39
N GLN A 68 -6.12 3.38 27.14
CA GLN A 68 -5.05 3.63 26.17
C GLN A 68 -4.10 4.77 26.59
N THR A 69 -4.57 5.68 27.45
CA THR A 69 -3.79 6.79 28.01
C THR A 69 -2.90 6.39 29.18
N ASP A 70 -3.06 5.17 29.71
CA ASP A 70 -2.24 4.70 30.82
C ASP A 70 -0.86 4.29 30.32
N ILE A 71 0.14 4.43 31.18
CA ILE A 71 1.53 4.04 30.91
C ILE A 71 1.62 2.51 30.87
N ILE A 72 2.25 1.97 29.82
CA ILE A 72 2.62 0.55 29.77
C ILE A 72 3.93 0.33 30.53
N THR A 73 3.96 -0.66 31.43
CA THR A 73 5.13 -0.92 32.28
C THR A 73 6.00 -2.04 31.71
N SER A 74 7.29 -2.02 32.06
CA SER A 74 8.21 -3.10 31.73
C SER A 74 7.78 -4.45 32.31
N ALA A 75 7.13 -4.46 33.48
CA ALA A 75 6.59 -5.66 34.09
C ALA A 75 5.45 -6.26 33.26
N GLU A 76 4.50 -5.43 32.81
CA GLU A 76 3.40 -5.90 31.95
C GLU A 76 3.90 -6.47 30.64
N ILE A 77 4.87 -5.81 30.00
CA ILE A 77 5.48 -6.30 28.76
C ILE A 77 6.16 -7.65 28.98
N ARG A 78 6.90 -7.81 30.08
CA ARG A 78 7.62 -9.04 30.41
C ARG A 78 6.66 -10.18 30.79
N ASP A 79 5.62 -9.89 31.56
CA ASP A 79 4.77 -10.90 32.19
C ASP A 79 3.57 -11.31 31.29
N THR A 80 3.32 -10.59 30.20
CA THR A 80 2.27 -10.94 29.23
C THR A 80 2.75 -12.06 28.31
N ASP A 81 2.15 -13.25 28.47
CA ASP A 81 2.34 -14.41 27.60
C ASP A 81 1.15 -14.66 26.64
N THR A 82 0.02 -13.98 26.87
CA THR A 82 -1.24 -14.21 26.17
C THR A 82 -1.89 -12.89 25.78
N LEU A 83 -2.17 -12.73 24.49
CA LEU A 83 -2.96 -11.63 23.94
C LEU A 83 -4.07 -12.21 23.07
N SER A 84 -5.32 -11.93 23.42
CA SER A 84 -6.48 -12.32 22.62
C SER A 84 -7.08 -11.07 21.98
N LEU A 85 -6.80 -10.86 20.69
CA LEU A 85 -7.11 -9.63 19.97
C LEU A 85 -7.98 -9.84 18.71
N GLY A 86 -8.57 -11.03 18.55
CA GLY A 86 -9.42 -11.39 17.42
C GLY A 86 -10.93 -11.37 17.71
N SER A 87 -11.72 -12.13 16.92
CA SER A 87 -13.19 -12.04 16.89
C SER A 87 -13.90 -12.24 18.23
N GLN A 88 -13.35 -13.07 19.11
CA GLN A 88 -13.93 -13.39 20.41
C GLN A 88 -13.67 -12.32 21.48
N ALA A 89 -12.74 -11.39 21.24
CA ALA A 89 -12.30 -10.46 22.26
C ALA A 89 -13.17 -9.19 22.33
N PHE A 90 -13.80 -8.77 21.23
CA PHE A 90 -14.17 -7.36 21.07
C PHE A 90 -15.53 -7.09 20.37
N ASP A 91 -16.64 -7.48 21.00
CA ASP A 91 -18.01 -7.12 20.54
C ASP A 91 -18.35 -5.60 20.61
N LYS A 92 -17.44 -4.75 21.12
CA LYS A 92 -17.73 -3.34 21.46
C LYS A 92 -16.89 -2.30 20.73
N HIS A 93 -15.93 -2.70 19.91
CA HIS A 93 -15.10 -1.78 19.13
C HIS A 93 -15.36 -2.02 17.65
N ASP A 94 -15.96 -1.04 16.96
CA ASP A 94 -16.40 -1.20 15.57
C ASP A 94 -15.23 -1.24 14.56
N GLU A 95 -14.01 -0.91 14.99
CA GLU A 95 -12.83 -0.87 14.12
C GLU A 95 -11.95 -2.12 14.27
N LYS A 96 -11.53 -2.66 13.12
CA LYS A 96 -10.61 -3.79 13.00
C LYS A 96 -9.15 -3.35 13.03
N ILE A 97 -8.29 -4.21 13.57
CA ILE A 97 -6.84 -4.01 13.57
C ILE A 97 -6.32 -4.10 12.14
N LYS A 98 -5.56 -3.09 11.70
CA LYS A 98 -4.94 -3.04 10.35
C LYS A 98 -3.44 -3.24 10.42
N SER A 99 -2.83 -2.84 11.53
CA SER A 99 -1.39 -2.96 11.77
C SER A 99 -1.09 -3.55 13.13
N VAL A 100 -0.13 -4.47 13.16
CA VAL A 100 0.45 -5.07 14.38
C VAL A 100 1.82 -4.47 14.72
N GLU A 101 2.10 -3.26 14.22
CA GLU A 101 3.36 -2.57 14.48
C GLU A 101 3.62 -2.45 15.99
N ARG A 102 4.87 -2.74 16.39
CA ARG A 102 5.38 -2.74 17.78
C ARG A 102 4.81 -3.83 18.69
N LEU A 103 4.02 -4.78 18.17
CA LEU A 103 3.60 -5.94 18.97
C LEU A 103 4.81 -6.80 19.43
N GLN A 104 5.95 -6.71 18.74
CA GLN A 104 7.20 -7.40 19.11
C GLN A 104 7.74 -7.05 20.50
N ILE A 105 7.25 -6.00 21.17
CA ILE A 105 7.71 -5.68 22.53
C ILE A 105 7.36 -6.80 23.52
N PHE A 106 6.26 -7.53 23.30
CA PHE A 106 5.83 -8.66 24.13
C PHE A 106 6.64 -9.93 23.82
N THR A 107 7.95 -9.90 24.06
CA THR A 107 8.88 -10.98 23.67
C THR A 107 8.59 -12.35 24.29
N ASN A 108 7.84 -12.41 25.39
CA ASN A 108 7.43 -13.66 26.06
C ASN A 108 6.07 -14.19 25.60
N LEU A 109 5.46 -13.59 24.56
CA LEU A 109 4.15 -13.99 24.06
C LEU A 109 4.18 -15.42 23.51
N GLN A 110 3.31 -16.27 24.06
CA GLN A 110 3.15 -17.68 23.68
C GLN A 110 1.83 -17.93 22.93
N TYR A 111 0.79 -17.15 23.24
CA TYR A 111 -0.54 -17.29 22.66
C TYR A 111 -1.03 -15.95 22.11
N LEU A 112 -1.28 -15.89 20.80
CA LEU A 112 -1.76 -14.70 20.11
C LEU A 112 -2.94 -15.04 19.19
N THR A 113 -4.08 -14.39 19.41
CA THR A 113 -5.18 -14.38 18.42
C THR A 113 -5.35 -12.99 17.84
N LEU A 114 -5.47 -12.92 16.52
CA LEU A 114 -5.65 -11.72 15.71
C LEU A 114 -6.67 -11.99 14.59
N ASP A 115 -7.49 -13.02 14.74
CA ASP A 115 -8.47 -13.44 13.74
C ASP A 115 -9.55 -12.38 13.47
N ALA A 116 -10.11 -12.39 12.26
CA ALA A 116 -11.17 -11.50 11.79
C ALA A 116 -10.84 -10.00 11.77
N ASN A 117 -9.57 -9.66 11.53
CA ASN A 117 -9.08 -8.28 11.41
C ASN A 117 -8.81 -7.89 9.93
N GLU A 118 -8.06 -6.81 9.68
CA GLU A 118 -7.67 -6.33 8.34
C GLU A 118 -6.14 -6.27 8.18
N ILE A 119 -5.42 -7.18 8.86
CA ILE A 119 -3.96 -7.20 8.88
C ILE A 119 -3.43 -7.69 7.53
N THR A 120 -2.41 -7.01 7.02
CA THR A 120 -1.72 -7.37 5.76
C THR A 120 -0.24 -7.65 5.96
N ASP A 121 0.40 -6.97 6.91
CA ASP A 121 1.81 -7.12 7.24
C ASP A 121 2.01 -7.75 8.63
N VAL A 122 2.62 -8.93 8.65
CA VAL A 122 2.98 -9.66 9.86
C VAL A 122 4.47 -9.61 10.18
N SER A 123 5.23 -8.75 9.50
CA SER A 123 6.67 -8.53 9.77
C SER A 123 6.99 -8.23 11.24
N PRO A 124 6.16 -7.44 11.97
CA PRO A 124 6.35 -7.21 13.40
C PRO A 124 6.34 -8.50 14.24
N LEU A 125 5.70 -9.59 13.80
CA LEU A 125 5.62 -10.82 14.58
C LEU A 125 6.90 -11.68 14.52
N SER A 126 7.82 -11.38 13.60
CA SER A 126 8.99 -12.21 13.29
C SER A 126 9.96 -12.48 14.44
N GLN A 127 9.90 -11.69 15.52
CA GLN A 127 10.78 -11.82 16.69
C GLN A 127 10.11 -12.46 17.91
N LEU A 128 8.84 -12.84 17.81
CA LEU A 128 8.09 -13.44 18.90
C LEU A 128 8.36 -14.95 18.99
N HIS A 129 9.63 -15.32 19.16
CA HIS A 129 10.13 -16.70 19.11
C HIS A 129 9.51 -17.64 20.16
N ALA A 130 8.85 -17.10 21.18
CA ALA A 130 8.13 -17.85 22.21
C ALA A 130 6.72 -18.28 21.75
N LEU A 131 6.21 -17.80 20.62
CA LEU A 131 4.88 -18.14 20.14
C LEU A 131 4.72 -19.64 19.88
N THR A 132 3.70 -20.21 20.51
CA THR A 132 3.28 -21.61 20.33
C THR A 132 1.93 -21.73 19.63
N TYR A 133 1.09 -20.71 19.76
CA TYR A 133 -0.23 -20.60 19.13
C TYR A 133 -0.38 -19.22 18.48
N LEU A 134 -0.71 -19.21 17.19
CA LEU A 134 -0.96 -18.00 16.42
C LEU A 134 -2.20 -18.19 15.53
N ASP A 135 -3.24 -17.40 15.80
CA ASP A 135 -4.44 -17.34 14.97
C ASP A 135 -4.48 -16.01 14.21
N LEU A 136 -4.37 -16.09 12.89
CA LEU A 136 -4.41 -14.97 11.96
C LEU A 136 -5.56 -15.13 10.96
N ALA A 137 -6.49 -16.06 11.19
CA ALA A 137 -7.54 -16.37 10.22
C ALA A 137 -8.44 -15.15 9.92
N GLY A 138 -8.88 -15.00 8.68
CA GLY A 138 -9.81 -13.95 8.25
C GLY A 138 -9.18 -12.55 8.23
N ASN A 139 -7.90 -12.48 7.86
CA ASN A 139 -7.19 -11.24 7.55
C ASN A 139 -6.94 -11.14 6.03
N ASN A 140 -5.99 -10.28 5.62
CA ASN A 140 -5.59 -10.10 4.22
C ASN A 140 -4.10 -10.44 4.00
N ILE A 141 -3.63 -11.51 4.64
CA ILE A 141 -2.20 -11.88 4.61
C ILE A 141 -1.88 -12.65 3.34
N SER A 142 -0.87 -12.21 2.60
CA SER A 142 -0.37 -12.91 1.40
C SER A 142 1.10 -13.33 1.52
N ASN A 143 1.85 -12.74 2.46
CA ASN A 143 3.26 -13.01 2.68
C ASN A 143 3.48 -13.58 4.09
N VAL A 144 3.76 -14.88 4.16
CA VAL A 144 3.99 -15.61 5.42
C VAL A 144 5.48 -15.71 5.81
N LYS A 145 6.39 -15.16 5.00
CA LYS A 145 7.85 -15.22 5.25
C LYS A 145 8.26 -14.78 6.66
N PRO A 146 7.71 -13.70 7.23
CA PRO A 146 8.10 -13.27 8.56
C PRO A 146 7.83 -14.32 9.65
N LEU A 147 6.89 -15.24 9.42
CA LEU A 147 6.50 -16.25 10.39
C LEU A 147 7.45 -17.46 10.42
N LEU A 148 8.26 -17.67 9.37
CA LEU A 148 9.07 -18.88 9.18
C LEU A 148 10.13 -19.09 10.28
N HIS A 149 10.43 -18.05 11.06
CA HIS A 149 11.39 -18.08 12.16
C HIS A 149 10.77 -18.48 13.51
N LEU A 150 9.43 -18.58 13.60
CA LEU A 150 8.71 -18.88 14.84
C LEU A 150 8.75 -20.39 15.14
N SER A 151 9.94 -20.89 15.45
CA SER A 151 10.24 -22.33 15.57
C SER A 151 9.47 -23.06 16.68
N ALA A 152 8.89 -22.34 17.63
CA ALA A 152 8.09 -22.90 18.71
C ALA A 152 6.60 -23.09 18.36
N LEU A 153 6.15 -22.63 17.18
CA LEU A 153 4.76 -22.72 16.77
C LEU A 153 4.31 -24.18 16.63
N ASN A 154 3.23 -24.51 17.34
CA ASN A 154 2.52 -25.77 17.25
C ASN A 154 1.16 -25.60 16.55
N CYS A 155 0.62 -24.39 16.51
CA CYS A 155 -0.68 -24.07 15.92
C CYS A 155 -0.61 -22.76 15.14
N LEU A 156 -0.93 -22.80 13.86
CA LEU A 156 -0.98 -21.65 12.98
C LEU A 156 -2.27 -21.69 12.13
N PHE A 157 -3.17 -20.74 12.34
CA PHE A 157 -4.39 -20.60 11.56
C PHE A 157 -4.29 -19.39 10.64
N LEU A 158 -4.50 -19.63 9.36
CA LEU A 158 -4.42 -18.67 8.25
C LEU A 158 -5.61 -18.88 7.29
N ASP A 159 -6.74 -19.41 7.79
CA ASP A 159 -7.94 -19.57 6.96
C ASP A 159 -8.45 -18.20 6.51
N GLY A 160 -9.01 -18.08 5.31
CA GLY A 160 -9.64 -16.82 4.89
C GLY A 160 -8.67 -15.69 4.52
N ASP A 161 -7.37 -15.97 4.44
CA ASP A 161 -6.33 -15.02 4.01
C ASP A 161 -6.16 -15.00 2.47
N SER A 162 -5.04 -14.45 1.97
CA SER A 162 -4.71 -14.34 0.54
C SER A 162 -3.44 -15.11 0.15
N ILE A 163 -3.22 -16.29 0.74
CA ILE A 163 -2.02 -17.10 0.50
C ILE A 163 -2.17 -17.91 -0.79
N LEU A 164 -1.24 -17.68 -1.73
CA LEU A 164 -1.17 -18.42 -3.00
C LEU A 164 -0.10 -19.53 -2.97
N ASP A 165 1.01 -19.32 -2.27
CA ASP A 165 2.09 -20.29 -2.13
C ASP A 165 2.34 -20.60 -0.65
N ALA A 166 1.91 -21.78 -0.23
CA ALA A 166 2.08 -22.29 1.12
C ALA A 166 3.33 -23.18 1.26
N SER A 167 4.14 -23.37 0.21
CA SER A 167 5.27 -24.31 0.24
C SER A 167 6.35 -23.94 1.26
N GLU A 168 6.51 -22.65 1.54
CA GLU A 168 7.47 -22.16 2.55
C GLU A 168 7.07 -22.57 3.98
N LEU A 169 5.77 -22.81 4.23
CA LEU A 169 5.27 -23.29 5.53
C LEU A 169 5.67 -24.73 5.84
N SER A 170 6.29 -25.45 4.90
CA SER A 170 6.87 -26.78 5.13
C SER A 170 8.02 -26.80 6.15
N VAL A 171 8.50 -25.61 6.57
CA VAL A 171 9.47 -25.48 7.66
C VAL A 171 8.93 -25.95 9.00
N PHE A 172 7.61 -25.84 9.22
CA PHE A 172 6.95 -26.29 10.44
C PHE A 172 6.74 -27.81 10.38
N LYS A 173 7.77 -28.57 10.79
CA LYS A 173 7.85 -30.03 10.63
C LYS A 173 7.42 -30.85 11.85
N ALA A 174 6.78 -30.25 12.86
CA ALA A 174 6.46 -30.97 14.09
C ALA A 174 5.35 -32.02 13.84
N GLU A 175 5.48 -33.19 14.44
CA GLU A 175 4.52 -34.32 14.32
C GLU A 175 3.08 -33.97 14.74
N ARG A 176 2.90 -32.82 15.42
CA ARG A 176 1.60 -32.30 15.89
C ARG A 176 1.35 -30.85 15.49
N PHE A 177 2.05 -30.35 14.47
CA PHE A 177 1.81 -29.01 13.97
C PHE A 177 0.42 -28.92 13.33
N GLN A 178 -0.44 -28.09 13.89
CA GLN A 178 -1.76 -27.81 13.34
C GLN A 178 -1.69 -26.58 12.44
N LEU A 179 -1.96 -26.80 11.15
CA LEU A 179 -2.00 -25.74 10.14
C LEU A 179 -3.40 -25.68 9.53
N ARG A 180 -3.95 -24.48 9.38
CA ARG A 180 -5.19 -24.27 8.63
C ARG A 180 -5.02 -23.19 7.57
N LEU A 181 -5.41 -23.53 6.33
CA LEU A 181 -5.19 -22.72 5.13
C LEU A 181 -6.40 -22.78 4.18
N THR A 182 -7.61 -22.99 4.70
CA THR A 182 -8.82 -23.09 3.87
C THR A 182 -9.39 -21.72 3.53
N GLY A 183 -10.22 -21.65 2.50
CA GLY A 183 -10.98 -20.45 2.18
C GLY A 183 -10.14 -19.24 1.77
N GLN A 184 -8.96 -19.45 1.19
CA GLN A 184 -8.13 -18.34 0.71
C GLN A 184 -8.86 -17.52 -0.37
N HIS A 185 -8.61 -16.22 -0.40
CA HIS A 185 -9.13 -15.30 -1.41
C HIS A 185 -7.97 -14.51 -2.02
N VAL A 186 -7.55 -14.91 -3.23
CA VAL A 186 -6.41 -14.31 -3.91
C VAL A 186 -6.88 -13.46 -5.09
N ILE A 187 -6.34 -12.24 -5.20
CA ILE A 187 -6.42 -11.44 -6.41
C ILE A 187 -5.08 -11.59 -7.14
N ALA A 188 -5.11 -12.18 -8.33
CA ALA A 188 -3.92 -12.49 -9.10
C ALA A 188 -3.86 -11.72 -10.42
N MET A 189 -2.63 -11.40 -10.84
CA MET A 189 -2.38 -10.84 -12.16
C MET A 189 -2.70 -11.87 -13.23
N THR A 190 -3.39 -11.44 -14.29
CA THR A 190 -3.60 -12.28 -15.48
C THR A 190 -2.54 -12.00 -16.53
N THR A 191 -2.19 -13.03 -17.31
CA THR A 191 -1.27 -12.94 -18.46
C THR A 191 -2.00 -13.37 -19.71
N VAL A 192 -2.04 -12.51 -20.73
CA VAL A 192 -2.61 -12.84 -22.04
C VAL A 192 -1.48 -13.24 -22.99
N SER A 193 -1.53 -14.45 -23.50
CA SER A 193 -0.55 -14.99 -24.45
C SER A 193 -0.87 -14.54 -25.88
N SER A 194 0.11 -14.66 -26.78
CA SER A 194 -0.06 -14.28 -28.20
C SER A 194 -1.13 -15.07 -28.95
N ASP A 195 -1.44 -16.28 -28.49
CA ASP A 195 -2.52 -17.11 -29.02
C ASP A 195 -3.91 -16.75 -28.44
N GLY A 196 -3.99 -15.71 -27.62
CA GLY A 196 -5.20 -15.25 -26.96
C GLY A 196 -5.54 -16.01 -25.66
N SER A 197 -4.78 -17.04 -25.30
CA SER A 197 -5.01 -17.74 -24.02
C SER A 197 -4.68 -16.84 -22.84
N VAL A 198 -5.45 -16.97 -21.76
CA VAL A 198 -5.25 -16.23 -20.52
C VAL A 198 -4.76 -17.18 -19.44
N SER A 199 -3.83 -16.73 -18.62
CA SER A 199 -3.33 -17.53 -17.51
C SER A 199 -3.19 -16.73 -16.22
N MET A 200 -3.36 -17.41 -15.09
CA MET A 200 -3.13 -16.90 -13.73
C MET A 200 -2.19 -17.86 -12.99
N PRO A 201 -1.40 -17.38 -12.03
CA PRO A 201 -0.54 -18.24 -11.22
C PRO A 201 -1.37 -19.31 -10.50
N ALA A 202 -0.87 -20.54 -10.44
CA ALA A 202 -1.52 -21.65 -9.75
C ALA A 202 -1.10 -21.70 -8.27
N PRO A 203 -2.01 -22.08 -7.35
CA PRO A 203 -1.70 -22.12 -5.93
C PRO A 203 -0.82 -23.32 -5.62
N LYS A 204 0.14 -23.16 -4.72
CA LYS A 204 1.09 -24.22 -4.35
C LYS A 204 0.88 -24.60 -2.89
N GLY A 205 0.60 -25.88 -2.64
CA GLY A 205 0.41 -26.43 -1.29
C GLY A 205 1.72 -26.56 -0.53
N VAL A 206 1.63 -27.00 0.73
CA VAL A 206 2.77 -27.07 1.67
C VAL A 206 3.87 -28.01 1.15
N HIS A 207 3.52 -29.07 0.44
CA HIS A 207 4.50 -30.01 -0.13
C HIS A 207 5.05 -29.57 -1.50
N GLY A 208 4.74 -28.35 -1.96
CA GLY A 208 5.25 -27.79 -3.20
C GLY A 208 4.48 -28.21 -4.46
N SER A 209 3.48 -29.08 -4.33
CA SER A 209 2.57 -29.47 -5.41
C SER A 209 1.55 -28.37 -5.70
N TYR A 210 1.20 -28.17 -6.96
CA TYR A 210 0.13 -27.25 -7.34
C TYR A 210 -1.23 -27.82 -6.98
N ALA A 211 -2.09 -27.00 -6.37
CA ALA A 211 -3.46 -27.37 -6.01
C ALA A 211 -4.32 -27.58 -7.26
N ALA A 212 -5.21 -28.55 -7.22
CA ALA A 212 -6.09 -28.85 -8.33
C ALA A 212 -7.16 -27.76 -8.47
N VAL A 213 -7.51 -27.42 -9.71
CA VAL A 213 -8.66 -26.55 -10.01
C VAL A 213 -9.94 -27.36 -9.81
N THR A 214 -10.84 -26.87 -8.94
CA THR A 214 -12.10 -27.53 -8.61
C THR A 214 -13.29 -26.93 -9.37
N SER A 215 -13.23 -25.64 -9.68
CA SER A 215 -14.20 -24.95 -10.53
C SER A 215 -13.59 -23.71 -11.19
N SER A 216 -14.20 -23.20 -12.26
CA SER A 216 -13.72 -21.96 -12.90
C SER A 216 -14.82 -21.18 -13.62
N LYS A 217 -14.62 -19.86 -13.72
CA LYS A 217 -15.40 -18.91 -14.52
C LYS A 217 -14.46 -18.03 -15.33
N PRO A 218 -14.54 -18.00 -16.68
CA PRO A 218 -15.34 -18.91 -17.49
C PRO A 218 -14.93 -20.38 -17.27
N ALA A 219 -15.82 -21.30 -17.62
CA ALA A 219 -15.56 -22.74 -17.48
C ALA A 219 -14.39 -23.16 -18.40
N GLY A 220 -13.70 -24.26 -18.05
CA GLY A 220 -12.64 -24.84 -18.88
C GLY A 220 -11.23 -24.37 -18.56
N ALA A 221 -11.01 -23.84 -17.36
CA ALA A 221 -9.66 -23.58 -16.87
C ALA A 221 -8.89 -24.90 -16.68
N VAL A 222 -7.63 -24.93 -17.09
CA VAL A 222 -6.77 -26.12 -16.99
C VAL A 222 -5.49 -25.76 -16.25
N LEU A 223 -5.12 -26.56 -15.25
CA LEU A 223 -3.84 -26.44 -14.55
C LEU A 223 -2.70 -26.93 -15.45
N ASP A 224 -1.74 -26.04 -15.73
CA ASP A 224 -0.44 -26.36 -16.33
C ASP A 224 0.63 -26.39 -15.22
N THR A 225 0.92 -27.59 -14.74
CA THR A 225 1.90 -27.80 -13.65
C THR A 225 3.35 -27.54 -14.07
N LYS A 226 3.67 -27.55 -15.37
CA LYS A 226 5.03 -27.26 -15.85
C LYS A 226 5.32 -25.77 -15.78
N ARG A 227 4.31 -24.96 -16.10
CA ARG A 227 4.38 -23.50 -16.05
C ARG A 227 3.96 -22.93 -14.69
N GLY A 228 3.28 -23.70 -13.86
CA GLY A 228 2.76 -23.23 -12.57
C GLY A 228 1.61 -22.24 -12.72
N VAL A 229 0.76 -22.44 -13.72
CA VAL A 229 -0.35 -21.53 -14.04
C VAL A 229 -1.64 -22.30 -14.31
N VAL A 230 -2.77 -21.64 -14.07
CA VAL A 230 -4.09 -22.04 -14.56
C VAL A 230 -4.38 -21.29 -15.85
N VAL A 231 -4.80 -21.99 -16.90
CA VAL A 231 -4.94 -21.46 -18.27
C VAL A 231 -6.37 -21.59 -18.78
N TRP A 232 -6.87 -20.52 -19.38
CA TRP A 232 -8.07 -20.49 -20.22
C TRP A 232 -7.66 -20.35 -21.67
N LYS A 233 -8.09 -21.30 -22.51
CA LYS A 233 -7.87 -21.20 -23.96
C LYS A 233 -8.82 -20.21 -24.64
N THR A 234 -10.00 -20.01 -24.05
CA THR A 234 -11.02 -19.11 -24.57
C THR A 234 -11.12 -17.89 -23.68
N PRO A 235 -10.95 -16.67 -24.22
CA PRO A 235 -11.09 -15.45 -23.45
C PRO A 235 -12.49 -15.28 -22.86
N SER A 236 -12.55 -14.75 -21.64
CA SER A 236 -13.78 -14.28 -21.00
C SER A 236 -14.32 -13.04 -21.74
N PRO A 237 -15.62 -13.00 -22.11
CA PRO A 237 -16.23 -11.82 -22.71
C PRO A 237 -16.19 -10.57 -21.83
N THR A 238 -16.10 -10.75 -20.50
CA THR A 238 -16.07 -9.65 -19.53
C THR A 238 -14.66 -9.28 -19.08
N GLY A 239 -13.63 -9.99 -19.56
CA GLY A 239 -12.26 -9.85 -19.07
C GLY A 239 -12.01 -10.42 -17.67
N THR A 240 -13.05 -10.88 -16.96
CA THR A 240 -12.93 -11.44 -15.61
C THR A 240 -12.71 -12.95 -15.64
N TYR A 241 -11.78 -13.42 -14.82
CA TYR A 241 -11.45 -14.83 -14.62
C TYR A 241 -11.44 -15.16 -13.13
N GLU A 242 -11.97 -16.32 -12.78
CA GLU A 242 -12.04 -16.85 -11.42
C GLU A 242 -11.83 -18.36 -11.48
N TYR A 243 -11.12 -18.91 -10.51
CA TYR A 243 -11.13 -20.35 -10.26
C TYR A 243 -11.08 -20.67 -8.77
N SER A 244 -11.69 -21.79 -8.41
CA SER A 244 -11.55 -22.39 -7.08
C SER A 244 -10.51 -23.48 -7.14
N PHE A 245 -9.79 -23.68 -6.04
CA PHE A 245 -8.78 -24.72 -5.92
C PHE A 245 -8.91 -25.49 -4.61
N GLN A 246 -8.38 -26.71 -4.61
CA GLN A 246 -8.22 -27.51 -3.42
C GLN A 246 -7.00 -28.44 -3.54
N SER A 247 -6.25 -28.55 -2.45
CA SER A 247 -5.30 -29.63 -2.18
C SER A 247 -5.68 -30.28 -0.85
N LEU A 248 -5.49 -31.59 -0.76
CA LEU A 248 -5.60 -32.35 0.48
C LEU A 248 -4.19 -32.83 0.84
N ASP A 249 -3.57 -32.16 1.81
CA ASP A 249 -2.26 -32.52 2.32
C ASP A 249 -2.37 -33.11 3.73
N VAL A 250 -1.28 -33.74 4.20
CA VAL A 250 -1.19 -34.28 5.57
C VAL A 250 -1.36 -33.18 6.62
N ALA A 251 -0.92 -31.96 6.30
CA ALA A 251 -1.09 -30.78 7.14
C ALA A 251 -2.54 -30.25 7.20
N GLY A 252 -3.45 -30.77 6.37
CA GLY A 252 -4.83 -30.32 6.25
C GLY A 252 -5.18 -29.82 4.83
N PRO A 253 -6.45 -29.46 4.60
CA PRO A 253 -6.88 -28.89 3.33
C PRO A 253 -6.30 -27.50 3.07
N PHE A 254 -5.82 -27.28 1.85
CA PHE A 254 -5.47 -25.97 1.31
C PHE A 254 -6.47 -25.64 0.20
N SER A 255 -7.27 -24.60 0.37
CA SER A 255 -8.35 -24.30 -0.57
C SER A 255 -8.65 -22.81 -0.64
N GLY A 256 -9.30 -22.39 -1.72
CA GLY A 256 -9.67 -21.00 -1.89
C GLY A 256 -10.18 -20.67 -3.28
N THR A 257 -10.31 -19.38 -3.53
CA THR A 257 -10.61 -18.80 -4.83
C THR A 257 -9.49 -17.86 -5.27
N VAL A 258 -9.25 -17.83 -6.57
CA VAL A 258 -8.33 -16.89 -7.21
C VAL A 258 -9.10 -16.15 -8.29
N THR A 259 -9.05 -14.82 -8.24
CA THR A 259 -9.71 -13.94 -9.19
C THR A 259 -8.67 -13.09 -9.92
N GLY A 260 -8.95 -12.75 -11.17
CA GLY A 260 -8.11 -11.86 -11.96
C GLY A 260 -8.91 -11.21 -13.07
N ASN A 261 -8.44 -10.05 -13.51
CA ASN A 261 -9.02 -9.32 -14.64
C ASN A 261 -7.96 -9.15 -15.73
N THR A 262 -8.35 -9.21 -17.00
CA THR A 262 -7.50 -8.81 -18.13
C THR A 262 -7.54 -7.31 -18.38
N ASP A 263 -8.45 -6.62 -17.71
CA ASP A 263 -8.81 -5.24 -17.95
C ASP A 263 -8.56 -4.42 -16.69
N SER A 264 -7.97 -3.24 -16.86
CA SER A 264 -7.69 -2.27 -15.81
C SER A 264 -8.28 -0.93 -16.22
N GLU A 265 -9.15 -0.37 -15.38
CA GLU A 265 -9.72 0.95 -15.61
C GLU A 265 -8.66 2.02 -15.37
N MET A 266 -8.37 2.86 -16.38
CA MET A 266 -7.53 4.02 -16.20
C MET A 266 -8.40 5.21 -15.78
N PHE A 267 -8.33 5.56 -14.49
CA PHE A 267 -8.97 6.76 -13.97
C PHE A 267 -8.28 8.00 -14.50
N ARG A 268 -9.08 8.95 -14.97
CA ARG A 268 -8.63 10.27 -15.42
C ARG A 268 -9.04 11.31 -14.39
N LEU A 269 -8.07 12.08 -13.91
CA LEU A 269 -8.29 13.17 -12.97
C LEU A 269 -7.82 14.48 -13.59
N TYR A 270 -8.53 15.56 -13.30
CA TYR A 270 -8.22 16.91 -13.77
C TYR A 270 -7.94 17.85 -12.59
N ASN A 271 -6.84 18.58 -12.67
CA ASN A 271 -6.52 19.64 -11.73
C ASN A 271 -6.97 20.98 -12.28
N LYS A 272 -8.03 21.56 -11.70
CA LYS A 272 -8.56 22.85 -12.16
C LYS A 272 -7.61 24.05 -11.95
N TYR A 273 -6.61 23.93 -11.09
CA TYR A 273 -5.68 24.99 -10.77
C TYR A 273 -4.47 25.00 -11.70
N THR A 274 -3.97 23.81 -12.07
CA THR A 274 -2.80 23.68 -12.97
C THR A 274 -3.18 23.41 -14.42
N GLY A 275 -4.39 22.90 -14.67
CA GLY A 275 -4.85 22.46 -15.99
C GLY A 275 -4.34 21.07 -16.39
N GLU A 276 -3.63 20.38 -15.49
CA GLU A 276 -3.03 19.07 -15.75
C GLU A 276 -4.05 17.94 -15.63
N HIS A 277 -3.75 16.85 -16.32
CA HIS A 277 -4.44 15.57 -16.15
C HIS A 277 -3.50 14.54 -15.53
N PHE A 278 -4.06 13.71 -14.65
CA PHE A 278 -3.37 12.57 -14.07
C PHE A 278 -4.13 11.28 -14.40
N TYR A 279 -3.39 10.23 -14.72
CA TYR A 279 -3.93 8.94 -15.14
C TYR A 279 -3.36 7.82 -14.27
N THR A 280 -4.25 7.00 -13.71
CA THR A 280 -3.86 5.86 -12.86
C THR A 280 -4.87 4.73 -12.91
N SER A 281 -4.37 3.49 -12.77
CA SER A 281 -5.18 2.30 -12.50
C SER A 281 -5.58 2.15 -11.03
N SER A 282 -4.92 2.88 -10.12
CA SER A 282 -5.10 2.76 -8.69
C SER A 282 -6.27 3.61 -8.20
N SER A 283 -7.29 2.94 -7.66
CA SER A 283 -8.39 3.60 -6.96
C SER A 283 -7.90 4.39 -5.74
N VAL A 284 -6.85 3.91 -5.06
CA VAL A 284 -6.26 4.57 -3.89
C VAL A 284 -5.57 5.88 -4.26
N GLU A 285 -4.79 5.91 -5.35
CA GLU A 285 -4.17 7.14 -5.85
C GLU A 285 -5.26 8.15 -6.28
N ARG A 286 -6.27 7.68 -7.03
CA ARG A 286 -7.42 8.50 -7.43
C ARG A 286 -8.11 9.13 -6.21
N ASP A 287 -8.50 8.32 -5.23
CA ASP A 287 -9.26 8.77 -4.07
C ASP A 287 -8.43 9.73 -3.19
N SER A 288 -7.11 9.52 -3.11
CA SER A 288 -6.19 10.42 -2.43
C SER A 288 -6.10 11.78 -3.13
N LEU A 289 -6.00 11.80 -4.47
CA LEU A 289 -5.97 13.03 -5.25
C LEU A 289 -7.29 13.81 -5.18
N VAL A 290 -8.43 13.10 -5.20
CA VAL A 290 -9.76 13.71 -5.02
C VAL A 290 -9.87 14.42 -3.67
N LYS A 291 -9.38 13.78 -2.58
CA LYS A 291 -9.37 14.39 -1.23
C LYS A 291 -8.59 15.71 -1.19
N VAL A 292 -7.54 15.86 -1.99
CA VAL A 292 -6.72 17.08 -2.06
C VAL A 292 -7.16 18.04 -3.19
N GLY A 293 -8.35 17.85 -3.75
CA GLY A 293 -9.02 18.83 -4.62
C GLY A 293 -8.92 18.58 -6.13
N TRP A 294 -8.38 17.44 -6.57
CA TRP A 294 -8.49 17.03 -7.97
C TRP A 294 -9.93 16.62 -8.31
N ARG A 295 -10.36 16.90 -9.53
CA ARG A 295 -11.66 16.44 -10.02
C ARG A 295 -11.51 15.09 -10.71
N SER A 296 -12.18 14.05 -10.20
CA SER A 296 -12.32 12.79 -10.94
C SER A 296 -13.21 13.00 -12.17
N GLU A 297 -12.75 12.58 -13.34
CA GLU A 297 -13.49 12.62 -14.60
C GLU A 297 -14.00 11.23 -15.02
N GLY A 298 -13.87 10.26 -14.11
CA GLY A 298 -14.22 8.85 -14.30
C GLY A 298 -13.14 8.05 -15.02
N THR A 299 -13.54 6.91 -15.58
CA THR A 299 -12.69 6.06 -16.41
C THR A 299 -12.43 6.74 -17.74
N GLY A 300 -11.17 7.03 -18.06
CA GLY A 300 -10.75 7.62 -19.34
C GLY A 300 -10.67 6.58 -20.45
N TRP A 301 -10.18 5.38 -20.13
CA TRP A 301 -10.22 4.19 -20.99
C TRP A 301 -9.97 2.95 -20.11
N VAL A 302 -10.13 1.77 -20.72
CA VAL A 302 -9.73 0.49 -20.10
C VAL A 302 -8.46 0.01 -20.80
N ALA A 303 -7.39 -0.18 -20.03
CA ALA A 303 -6.13 -0.74 -20.50
C ALA A 303 -6.11 -2.25 -20.24
N PRO A 304 -5.44 -3.07 -21.08
CA PRO A 304 -5.17 -4.45 -20.72
C PRO A 304 -4.15 -4.53 -19.57
N VAL A 305 -4.17 -5.62 -18.81
CA VAL A 305 -3.18 -5.90 -17.75
C VAL A 305 -1.86 -6.50 -18.27
N SER A 306 -1.78 -6.80 -19.57
CA SER A 306 -0.56 -7.24 -20.26
C SER A 306 -0.52 -6.70 -21.69
N GLY A 307 0.67 -6.56 -22.27
CA GLY A 307 0.86 -6.00 -23.60
C GLY A 307 2.16 -5.22 -23.73
N ALA A 308 2.19 -4.24 -24.63
CA ALA A 308 3.36 -3.36 -24.75
C ALA A 308 3.34 -2.31 -23.62
N PRO A 309 4.43 -2.10 -22.87
CA PRO A 309 4.41 -1.27 -21.67
C PRO A 309 4.18 0.21 -22.00
N VAL A 310 3.37 0.89 -21.18
CA VAL A 310 3.28 2.35 -21.10
C VAL A 310 4.01 2.78 -19.82
N TYR A 311 5.15 3.44 -19.98
CA TYR A 311 5.98 3.90 -18.87
C TYR A 311 5.42 5.16 -18.25
N ARG A 312 5.38 5.21 -16.91
CA ARG A 312 5.03 6.38 -16.12
C ARG A 312 6.29 7.05 -15.58
N LEU A 313 6.41 8.35 -15.79
CA LEU A 313 7.53 9.15 -15.30
C LEU A 313 7.00 10.33 -14.49
N TYR A 314 7.72 10.66 -13.42
CA TYR A 314 7.42 11.78 -12.53
C TYR A 314 8.51 12.86 -12.62
N ASN A 315 8.09 14.10 -12.76
CA ASN A 315 8.95 15.28 -12.71
C ASN A 315 8.92 15.92 -11.31
N PRO A 316 9.99 15.77 -10.51
CA PRO A 316 10.05 16.36 -9.17
C PRO A 316 10.35 17.87 -9.16
N TYR A 317 10.73 18.46 -10.29
CA TYR A 317 11.28 19.83 -10.33
C TYR A 317 10.21 20.92 -10.45
N VAL A 318 8.94 20.54 -10.46
CA VAL A 318 7.82 21.46 -10.63
C VAL A 318 6.89 21.38 -9.43
N ALA A 319 6.44 22.53 -8.95
CA ALA A 319 5.58 22.60 -7.78
C ALA A 319 4.24 21.89 -8.08
N GLY A 320 3.91 20.87 -7.29
CA GLY A 320 2.77 19.97 -7.53
C GLY A 320 3.15 18.67 -8.25
N GLY A 321 4.33 18.62 -8.88
CA GLY A 321 4.80 17.50 -9.69
C GLY A 321 4.06 17.37 -11.02
N ASP A 322 4.70 16.78 -12.02
CA ASP A 322 4.12 16.53 -13.34
C ASP A 322 4.39 15.08 -13.76
N HIS A 323 3.48 14.48 -14.54
CA HIS A 323 3.59 13.09 -14.97
C HIS A 323 3.58 12.98 -16.49
N HIS A 324 4.45 12.12 -17.00
CA HIS A 324 4.50 11.77 -18.43
C HIS A 324 4.28 10.28 -18.65
N TYR A 325 3.63 9.95 -19.76
CA TYR A 325 3.25 8.59 -20.11
C TYR A 325 3.69 8.29 -21.54
N THR A 326 4.50 7.24 -21.72
CA THR A 326 5.03 6.93 -23.05
C THR A 326 5.29 5.44 -23.24
N MET A 327 5.04 4.95 -24.46
CA MET A 327 5.52 3.63 -24.89
C MET A 327 6.98 3.66 -25.38
N SER A 328 7.56 4.85 -25.57
CA SER A 328 8.90 5.01 -26.12
C SER A 328 9.95 4.85 -25.04
N VAL A 329 10.69 3.74 -25.10
CA VAL A 329 11.88 3.50 -24.26
C VAL A 329 12.89 4.64 -24.41
N ARG A 330 13.10 5.15 -25.62
CA ARG A 330 14.02 6.27 -25.88
C ARG A 330 13.59 7.55 -25.17
N GLU A 331 12.29 7.87 -25.20
CA GLU A 331 11.73 9.05 -24.54
C GLU A 331 11.86 8.95 -23.03
N ARG A 332 11.50 7.77 -22.47
CA ARG A 332 11.69 7.46 -21.05
C ARG A 332 13.14 7.67 -20.62
N ASP A 333 14.09 7.05 -21.33
CA ASP A 333 15.51 7.10 -20.97
C ASP A 333 16.09 8.52 -21.09
N ALA A 334 15.62 9.30 -22.07
CA ALA A 334 16.00 10.70 -22.21
C ALA A 334 15.49 11.57 -21.03
N LEU A 335 14.25 11.37 -20.60
CA LEU A 335 13.67 12.08 -19.45
C LEU A 335 14.34 11.68 -18.13
N VAL A 336 14.61 10.38 -17.94
CA VAL A 336 15.38 9.89 -16.78
C VAL A 336 16.77 10.53 -16.74
N LYS A 337 17.46 10.59 -17.88
CA LYS A 337 18.75 11.29 -18.00
C LYS A 337 18.64 12.78 -17.69
N ALA A 338 17.49 13.40 -17.98
CA ALA A 338 17.20 14.79 -17.64
C ALA A 338 16.76 14.99 -16.16
N GLY A 339 16.78 13.93 -15.35
CA GLY A 339 16.49 13.97 -13.90
C GLY A 339 15.06 13.59 -13.51
N TRP A 340 14.21 13.20 -14.47
CA TRP A 340 12.88 12.68 -14.13
C TRP A 340 13.00 11.31 -13.45
N ARG A 341 12.07 11.00 -12.55
CA ARG A 341 12.00 9.70 -11.90
C ARG A 341 11.16 8.76 -12.75
N SER A 342 11.72 7.63 -13.17
CA SER A 342 10.93 6.52 -13.71
C SER A 342 10.16 5.85 -12.58
N GLU A 343 8.84 5.75 -12.72
CA GLU A 343 7.97 5.01 -11.80
C GLU A 343 7.67 3.59 -12.32
N GLY A 344 8.20 3.25 -13.49
CA GLY A 344 8.06 1.93 -14.10
C GLY A 344 6.92 1.87 -15.11
N VAL A 345 6.32 0.69 -15.25
CA VAL A 345 5.17 0.48 -16.13
C VAL A 345 3.91 0.91 -15.38
N GLY A 346 3.20 1.92 -15.90
CA GLY A 346 1.93 2.37 -15.32
C GLY A 346 0.78 1.44 -15.72
N TRP A 347 0.73 1.07 -17.00
CA TRP A 347 -0.22 0.10 -17.57
C TRP A 347 0.34 -0.44 -18.89
N TYR A 348 -0.43 -1.30 -19.57
CA TYR A 348 -0.06 -1.86 -20.85
C TYR A 348 -0.96 -1.35 -21.97
N SER A 349 -0.40 -1.30 -23.18
CA SER A 349 -1.11 -1.02 -24.43
C SER A 349 -1.54 -2.33 -25.09
N GLY A 350 -2.77 -2.34 -25.60
CA GLY A 350 -3.34 -3.43 -26.40
C GLY A 350 -4.79 -3.14 -26.77
N GLY A 351 -5.42 -4.02 -27.56
CA GLY A 351 -6.77 -3.79 -28.10
C GLY A 351 -6.75 -2.92 -29.37
N SER A 352 -7.91 -2.33 -29.71
CA SER A 352 -8.13 -1.61 -30.97
C SER A 352 -8.54 -0.14 -30.79
N VAL A 353 -8.83 0.30 -29.56
CA VAL A 353 -9.22 1.69 -29.28
C VAL A 353 -7.97 2.56 -29.22
N LYS A 354 -7.91 3.62 -30.02
CA LYS A 354 -6.78 4.55 -30.01
C LYS A 354 -6.88 5.49 -28.82
N VAL A 355 -5.81 5.63 -28.05
CA VAL A 355 -5.61 6.74 -27.12
C VAL A 355 -4.71 7.76 -27.82
N LEU A 356 -5.29 8.92 -28.12
CA LEU A 356 -4.65 10.04 -28.77
C LEU A 356 -3.80 10.80 -27.75
N ARG A 357 -2.65 11.32 -28.21
CA ARG A 357 -1.70 12.10 -27.42
C ARG A 357 -1.63 13.51 -27.96
N GLU A 358 -1.84 14.50 -27.10
CA GLU A 358 -1.72 15.92 -27.43
C GLU A 358 -0.73 16.60 -26.49
N TYR A 359 0.13 17.47 -27.04
CA TYR A 359 1.12 18.24 -26.29
C TYR A 359 0.72 19.72 -26.21
N ASN A 360 0.75 20.29 -25.02
CA ASN A 360 0.53 21.72 -24.78
C ASN A 360 1.87 22.47 -24.71
N PRO A 361 2.27 23.20 -25.76
CA PRO A 361 3.53 23.95 -25.76
C PRO A 361 3.50 25.20 -24.86
N TYR A 362 2.33 25.60 -24.34
CA TYR A 362 2.17 26.82 -23.54
C TYR A 362 2.18 26.56 -22.03
N ALA A 363 2.12 25.29 -21.61
CA ALA A 363 2.26 24.94 -20.20
C ALA A 363 3.72 25.12 -19.75
N ARG A 364 3.92 25.53 -18.49
CA ARG A 364 5.25 25.82 -17.93
C ARG A 364 6.25 24.66 -18.07
N THR A 365 5.77 23.42 -18.01
CA THR A 365 6.57 22.20 -18.17
C THR A 365 6.39 21.53 -19.53
N GLY A 366 5.43 22.00 -20.33
CA GLY A 366 4.86 21.24 -21.43
C GLY A 366 4.09 20.03 -20.90
N THR A 367 2.76 20.13 -20.81
CA THR A 367 1.90 19.02 -20.36
C THR A 367 1.36 18.24 -21.55
N HIS A 368 1.05 16.97 -21.33
CA HIS A 368 0.34 16.15 -22.30
C HIS A 368 -1.10 15.90 -21.86
N ASN A 369 -1.97 15.69 -22.84
CA ASN A 369 -3.30 15.11 -22.66
C ASN A 369 -3.34 13.77 -23.38
N TYR A 370 -4.14 12.85 -22.82
CA TYR A 370 -4.38 11.54 -23.39
C TYR A 370 -5.89 11.28 -23.40
N THR A 371 -6.44 11.01 -24.58
CA THR A 371 -7.89 10.86 -24.74
C THR A 371 -8.28 9.85 -25.82
N THR A 372 -9.37 9.13 -25.59
CA THR A 372 -10.04 8.34 -26.64
C THR A 372 -11.05 9.16 -27.43
N ASP A 373 -11.35 10.40 -27.02
CA ASP A 373 -12.33 11.27 -27.68
C ASP A 373 -11.68 12.11 -28.78
N ALA A 374 -11.99 11.78 -30.04
CA ALA A 374 -11.52 12.51 -31.20
C ALA A 374 -12.01 13.97 -31.25
N LYS A 375 -13.16 14.28 -30.64
CA LYS A 375 -13.68 15.66 -30.56
C LYS A 375 -12.87 16.50 -29.59
N GLU A 376 -12.48 15.92 -28.46
CA GLU A 376 -11.58 16.57 -27.49
C GLU A 376 -10.23 16.88 -28.13
N ASN A 377 -9.59 15.88 -28.76
CA ASN A 377 -8.34 16.08 -29.51
C ASN A 377 -8.47 17.24 -30.51
N THR A 378 -9.53 17.25 -31.31
CA THR A 378 -9.78 18.32 -32.30
C THR A 378 -9.96 19.69 -31.64
N ALA A 379 -10.65 19.76 -30.50
CA ALA A 379 -10.85 21.00 -29.76
C ALA A 379 -9.55 21.54 -29.16
N LEU A 380 -8.71 20.68 -28.58
CA LEU A 380 -7.40 21.06 -28.03
C LEU A 380 -6.46 21.55 -29.13
N VAL A 381 -6.43 20.87 -30.28
CA VAL A 381 -5.65 21.31 -31.44
C VAL A 381 -6.11 22.70 -31.91
N LYS A 382 -7.43 22.94 -31.97
CA LYS A 382 -7.97 24.27 -32.29
C LYS A 382 -7.59 25.33 -31.25
N ALA A 383 -7.44 24.93 -29.99
CA ALA A 383 -6.94 25.78 -28.91
C ALA A 383 -5.40 25.97 -28.92
N GLY A 384 -4.71 25.42 -29.93
CA GLY A 384 -3.27 25.62 -30.15
C GLY A 384 -2.37 24.50 -29.62
N TRP A 385 -2.94 23.39 -29.13
CA TRP A 385 -2.17 22.19 -28.76
C TRP A 385 -1.66 21.48 -30.01
N ARG A 386 -0.60 20.68 -29.86
CA ARG A 386 -0.05 19.86 -30.95
C ARG A 386 -0.55 18.43 -30.82
N ALA A 387 -1.23 17.92 -31.84
CA ALA A 387 -1.56 16.50 -31.91
C ALA A 387 -0.30 15.69 -32.27
N GLU A 388 -0.01 14.66 -31.48
CA GLU A 388 1.16 13.80 -31.66
C GLU A 388 0.77 12.39 -32.17
N GLY A 389 -0.51 12.20 -32.47
CA GLY A 389 -1.05 10.95 -33.01
C GLY A 389 -1.49 9.98 -31.92
N THR A 390 -1.38 8.69 -32.21
CA THR A 390 -1.75 7.63 -31.26
C THR A 390 -0.60 7.38 -30.29
N GLY A 391 -0.82 7.67 -29.01
CA GLY A 391 0.13 7.36 -27.96
C GLY A 391 0.20 5.86 -27.70
N TRP A 392 -0.96 5.20 -27.61
CA TRP A 392 -1.11 3.75 -27.43
C TRP A 392 -2.53 3.26 -27.76
N TYR A 393 -2.77 1.96 -27.58
CA TYR A 393 -4.06 1.31 -27.75
C TYR A 393 -4.65 0.84 -26.41
N ALA A 394 -5.96 0.94 -26.30
CA ALA A 394 -6.79 0.51 -25.18
C ALA A 394 -7.78 -0.58 -25.63
N VAL A 395 -8.32 -1.35 -24.68
CA VAL A 395 -9.35 -2.36 -24.94
C VAL A 395 -10.75 -1.74 -25.05
N LYS A 396 -11.03 -0.67 -24.30
CA LYS A 396 -12.32 0.02 -24.34
C LYS A 396 -12.15 1.54 -24.16
N ALA A 397 -12.94 2.31 -24.90
CA ALA A 397 -13.05 3.77 -24.71
C ALA A 397 -13.98 4.12 -23.54
N LYS A 398 -13.88 5.36 -23.06
CA LYS A 398 -14.87 5.97 -22.15
C LYS A 398 -16.28 5.96 -22.75
#